data_AF-A0A843GSG2-F1
#
_entry.id   AF-A0A843GSG2-F1
#
_cell.length_a   1.000
_cell.length_b   1.000
_cell.length_c   1.000
_cell.angle_alpha   90.00
_cell.angle_beta   90.00
_cell.angle_gamma   90.00
#
_symmetry.space_group_name_H-M   'P 1'
#
loop_
_entity.id
_entity.type
_entity.pdbx_description
1 polymer ?
#
loop_
_entity_poly.entity_id
_entity_poly.type
_entity_poly.pdbx_seq_one_letter_code
_entity_poly.pdbx_strand_id
1 'polypeptide(L)'
;MKKSYYLEGGLYFDTTTQTIYEPKSYCEICGRRTLLTVHHFLKQQKCLRDLASKRIITPSTWTKEFINKFQKLFTLCLQCHYDVDFLSDEAFKEKYKIDRSIFVYSK
;
A
#
# COMPACT_ATOMS: atom_id res chain seq x y z
N MET A 1 11.44 -4.74 14.78
CA MET A 1 9.97 -4.95 14.75
C MET A 1 9.46 -4.89 13.31
N LYS A 2 8.44 -5.70 12.98
CA LYS A 2 7.73 -5.62 11.70
C LYS A 2 6.71 -4.48 11.79
N LYS A 3 6.69 -3.56 10.82
CA LYS A 3 5.68 -2.50 10.78
C LYS A 3 4.28 -3.08 10.65
N SER A 4 3.41 -2.65 11.55
CA SER A 4 1.99 -2.96 11.59
C SER A 4 1.22 -1.72 12.00
N TYR A 5 -0.09 -1.75 11.80
CA TYR A 5 -0.98 -0.71 12.29
C TYR A 5 -1.96 -1.33 13.29
N TYR A 6 -2.21 -0.62 14.39
CA TYR A 6 -3.32 -0.96 15.28
C TYR A 6 -4.37 0.15 15.23
N LEU A 7 -5.63 -0.20 15.49
CA LEU A 7 -6.78 0.70 15.43
C LEU A 7 -7.17 1.12 16.85
N GLU A 8 -7.19 2.43 17.11
CA GLU A 8 -7.64 3.00 18.38
C GLU A 8 -8.44 4.28 18.09
N GLY A 9 -9.68 4.39 18.62
CA GLY A 9 -10.52 5.57 18.42
C GLY A 9 -10.85 5.91 16.96
N GLY A 10 -10.77 4.94 16.02
CA GLY A 10 -10.96 5.18 14.58
C GLY A 10 -9.70 5.62 13.82
N LEU A 11 -8.57 5.73 14.51
CA LEU A 11 -7.27 6.11 13.95
C LEU A 11 -6.33 4.90 13.89
N TYR A 12 -5.48 4.86 12.86
CA TYR A 12 -4.52 3.79 12.66
C TYR A 12 -3.12 4.24 13.06
N PHE A 13 -2.50 3.55 14.00
CA PHE A 13 -1.20 3.91 14.57
C PHE A 13 -0.11 2.97 14.07
N ASP A 14 0.93 3.54 13.45
CA ASP A 14 2.12 2.79 13.03
C ASP A 14 2.93 2.35 14.26
N THR A 15 3.05 1.04 14.48
CA THR A 15 3.78 0.45 15.62
C THR A 15 5.28 0.72 15.64
N THR A 16 5.84 1.20 14.52
CA THR A 16 7.28 1.48 14.39
C THR A 16 7.61 2.96 14.49
N THR A 17 6.77 3.83 13.93
CA THR A 17 7.04 5.27 13.87
C THR A 17 6.12 6.12 14.75
N GLN A 18 5.06 5.52 15.31
CA GLN A 18 3.96 6.22 16.00
C GLN A 18 3.23 7.23 15.10
N THR A 19 3.45 7.17 13.78
CA THR A 19 2.70 8.01 12.83
C THR A 19 1.24 7.59 12.81
N ILE A 20 0.36 8.58 12.83
CA ILE A 20 -1.09 8.38 12.82
C ILE A 20 -1.61 8.49 11.39
N TYR A 21 -2.43 7.53 11.00
CA TYR A 21 -3.22 7.57 9.79
C TYR A 21 -4.69 7.72 10.14
N GLU A 22 -5.27 8.84 9.71
CA GLU A 22 -6.69 9.12 9.82
C GLU A 22 -7.41 8.72 8.52
N PRO A 23 -8.40 7.81 8.59
CA PRO A 23 -9.19 7.43 7.43
C PRO A 23 -9.90 8.63 6.80
N LYS A 24 -9.84 8.74 5.47
CA LYS A 24 -10.50 9.84 4.75
C LYS A 24 -11.98 9.58 4.56
N SER A 25 -12.80 10.63 4.55
CA SER A 25 -14.24 10.54 4.25
C SER A 25 -14.53 10.33 2.75
N TYR A 26 -13.51 10.07 1.94
CA TYR A 26 -13.57 9.86 0.50
C TYR A 26 -12.49 8.86 0.08
N CYS A 27 -12.70 8.21 -1.05
CA CYS A 27 -11.74 7.33 -1.67
C CYS A 27 -10.58 8.16 -2.23
N GLU A 28 -9.36 7.86 -1.82
CA GLU A 28 -8.15 8.59 -2.25
C GLU A 28 -7.79 8.38 -3.73
N ILE A 29 -8.45 7.46 -4.43
CA ILE A 29 -8.31 7.25 -5.88
C ILE A 29 -9.37 8.02 -6.66
N CYS A 30 -10.66 7.77 -6.38
CA CYS A 30 -11.76 8.25 -7.22
C CYS A 30 -12.67 9.31 -6.58
N GLY A 31 -12.44 9.67 -5.31
CA GLY A 31 -13.24 10.66 -4.58
C GLY A 31 -14.63 10.19 -4.12
N ARG A 32 -15.06 8.96 -4.44
CA ARG A 32 -16.34 8.40 -3.93
C ARG A 32 -16.38 8.37 -2.41
N ARG A 33 -17.56 8.54 -1.82
CA ARG A 33 -17.75 8.60 -0.35
C ARG A 33 -18.48 7.40 0.24
N THR A 34 -18.73 6.37 -0.57
CA THR A 34 -19.50 5.19 -0.19
C THR A 34 -18.59 3.96 -0.13
N LEU A 35 -18.94 3.01 0.75
CA LEU A 35 -18.26 1.72 0.90
C LEU A 35 -16.73 1.87 1.06
N LEU A 36 -16.32 2.77 1.96
CA LEU A 36 -14.93 3.08 2.22
C LEU A 36 -14.32 2.11 3.23
N THR A 37 -13.13 1.62 2.92
CA THR A 37 -12.35 0.72 3.75
C THR A 37 -10.89 1.15 3.76
N VAL A 38 -10.19 0.90 4.87
CA VAL A 38 -8.76 1.19 5.00
C VAL A 38 -7.96 -0.05 4.65
N HIS A 39 -7.00 0.11 3.74
CA HIS A 39 -6.23 -1.00 3.19
C HIS A 39 -4.74 -0.84 3.47
N HIS A 40 -4.08 -1.97 3.70
CA HIS A 40 -2.64 -2.08 3.91
C HIS A 40 -1.94 -2.37 2.59
N PHE A 41 -0.94 -1.57 2.22
CA PHE A 41 -0.22 -1.77 0.96
C PHE A 41 1.29 -2.00 1.18
N LEU A 42 1.83 -3.08 0.60
CA LEU A 42 3.19 -3.62 0.75
C LEU A 42 3.87 -3.91 -0.60
N LYS A 43 4.95 -3.19 -0.94
CA LYS A 43 5.80 -3.34 -2.16
C LYS A 43 6.82 -4.46 -2.07
N GLN A 44 6.52 -5.53 -1.36
CA GLN A 44 7.59 -6.43 -0.94
C GLN A 44 8.15 -7.26 -2.08
N GLN A 45 7.32 -7.83 -2.95
CA GLN A 45 7.83 -8.86 -3.84
C GLN A 45 8.30 -8.40 -5.20
N LYS A 46 7.86 -7.26 -5.76
CA LYS A 46 8.31 -6.82 -7.09
C LYS A 46 9.73 -6.24 -7.03
N CYS A 47 10.05 -5.44 -6.01
CA CYS A 47 11.43 -4.99 -5.77
C CYS A 47 12.35 -6.16 -5.41
N LEU A 48 11.91 -7.09 -4.55
CA LEU A 48 12.71 -8.28 -4.24
C LEU A 48 12.85 -9.24 -5.43
N ARG A 49 11.81 -9.41 -6.26
CA ARG A 49 11.89 -10.19 -7.51
C ARG A 49 12.77 -9.50 -8.54
N ASP A 50 12.73 -8.18 -8.67
CA ASP A 50 13.63 -7.43 -9.55
C ASP A 50 15.08 -7.47 -9.06
N LEU A 51 15.31 -7.43 -7.75
CA LEU A 51 16.64 -7.60 -7.17
C LEU A 51 17.13 -9.04 -7.33
N ALA A 52 16.26 -10.04 -7.10
CA ALA A 52 16.56 -11.45 -7.30
C ALA A 52 16.78 -11.81 -8.78
N SER A 53 15.98 -11.26 -9.71
CA SER A 53 16.15 -11.43 -11.16
C SER A 53 17.45 -10.79 -11.65
N LYS A 54 17.89 -9.70 -11.00
CA LYS A 54 19.20 -9.08 -11.20
C LYS A 54 20.34 -9.75 -10.41
N ARG A 55 20.07 -10.86 -9.68
CA ARG A 55 21.02 -11.57 -8.79
C ARG A 55 21.69 -10.68 -7.73
N ILE A 56 21.04 -9.58 -7.35
CA ILE A 56 21.52 -8.69 -6.30
C ILE A 56 21.05 -9.26 -4.96
N ILE A 57 21.99 -9.81 -4.18
CA ILE A 57 21.72 -10.28 -2.82
C ILE A 57 21.59 -9.05 -1.92
N THR A 58 20.36 -8.64 -1.61
CA THR A 58 20.12 -7.61 -0.58
C THR A 58 20.11 -8.24 0.81
N PRO A 59 20.81 -7.66 1.79
CA PRO A 59 20.73 -8.08 3.19
C PRO A 59 19.27 -8.08 3.68
N SER A 60 18.89 -9.10 4.45
CA SER A 60 17.53 -9.23 4.99
C SER A 60 17.09 -8.04 5.86
N THR A 61 18.07 -7.32 6.44
CA THR A 61 17.90 -6.07 7.20
C THR A 61 17.45 -4.90 6.32
N TRP A 62 18.09 -4.69 5.17
CA TRP A 62 17.72 -3.63 4.20
C TRP A 62 16.31 -3.82 3.65
N THR A 63 15.93 -5.06 3.38
CA THR A 63 14.57 -5.40 2.95
C THR A 63 13.56 -5.01 4.02
N LYS A 64 13.83 -5.33 5.30
CA LYS A 64 12.94 -4.99 6.43
C LYS A 64 12.85 -3.48 6.67
N GLU A 65 13.96 -2.77 6.61
CA GLU A 65 13.99 -1.30 6.75
C GLU A 65 13.23 -0.61 5.61
N PHE A 66 13.42 -1.08 4.38
CA PHE A 66 12.69 -0.62 3.21
C PHE A 66 11.18 -0.83 3.39
N ILE A 67 10.77 -2.03 3.80
CA ILE A 67 9.36 -2.34 4.08
C ILE A 67 8.78 -1.38 5.11
N ASN A 68 9.45 -1.23 6.25
CA ASN A 68 8.97 -0.38 7.34
C ASN A 68 8.89 1.10 6.89
N LYS A 69 9.81 1.53 6.01
CA LYS A 69 9.80 2.89 5.47
C LYS A 69 8.65 3.16 4.49
N PHE A 70 8.26 2.18 3.67
CA PHE A 70 7.35 2.42 2.54
C PHE A 70 5.94 1.83 2.69
N GLN A 71 5.66 1.05 3.75
CA GLN A 71 4.31 0.58 4.03
C GLN A 71 3.38 1.74 4.45
N LYS A 72 2.31 1.97 3.69
CA LYS A 72 1.34 3.06 3.91
C LYS A 72 -0.10 2.54 3.87
N LEU A 73 -1.01 3.21 4.58
CA LEU A 73 -2.45 2.98 4.53
C LEU A 73 -3.14 3.92 3.54
N PHE A 74 -4.24 3.45 2.95
CA PHE A 74 -5.12 4.27 2.13
C PHE A 74 -6.58 3.95 2.40
N THR A 75 -7.45 4.95 2.25
CA THR A 75 -8.90 4.81 2.31
C THR A 75 -9.44 4.71 0.90
N LEU A 76 -9.93 3.53 0.53
CA LEU A 76 -10.42 3.23 -0.80
C LEU A 76 -11.89 2.82 -0.75
N CYS A 77 -12.63 3.10 -1.82
CA CYS A 77 -13.93 2.47 -2.01
C CYS A 77 -13.75 1.04 -2.53
N LEU A 78 -14.78 0.20 -2.36
CA LEU A 78 -14.75 -1.20 -2.80
C LEU A 78 -14.29 -1.38 -4.25
N GLN A 79 -14.77 -0.54 -5.18
CA GLN A 79 -14.36 -0.61 -6.59
C GLN A 79 -12.89 -0.28 -6.80
N CYS A 80 -12.37 0.76 -6.15
CA CYS A 80 -10.97 1.15 -6.32
C CYS A 80 -10.04 0.17 -5.63
N HIS A 81 -10.45 -0.45 -4.51
CA HIS A 81 -9.73 -1.58 -3.94
C HIS A 81 -9.64 -2.72 -4.97
N TYR A 82 -10.77 -3.17 -5.51
CA TYR A 82 -10.80 -4.20 -6.55
C TYR A 82 -9.92 -3.83 -7.76
N ASP A 83 -9.98 -2.58 -8.23
CA ASP A 83 -9.19 -2.16 -9.37
C ASP A 83 -7.68 -2.18 -9.09
N VAL A 84 -7.26 -1.83 -7.86
CA VAL A 84 -5.86 -1.99 -7.44
C VAL A 84 -5.45 -3.46 -7.49
N ASP A 85 -6.31 -4.35 -7.00
CA ASP A 85 -6.06 -5.79 -6.91
C ASP A 85 -5.95 -6.46 -8.30
N PHE A 86 -6.82 -6.05 -9.23
CA PHE A 86 -7.12 -6.86 -10.42
C PHE A 86 -6.81 -6.19 -11.77
N LEU A 87 -6.77 -4.85 -11.88
CA LEU A 87 -6.41 -4.22 -13.17
C LEU A 87 -4.93 -4.45 -13.51
N SER A 88 -4.55 -4.37 -14.79
CA SER A 88 -3.12 -4.27 -15.14
C SER A 88 -2.57 -2.89 -14.76
N ASP A 89 -1.25 -2.75 -14.73
CA ASP A 89 -0.62 -1.44 -14.44
C ASP A 89 -1.04 -0.40 -15.50
N GLU A 90 -1.15 -0.80 -16.77
CA GLU A 90 -1.55 0.04 -17.89
C GLU A 90 -3.03 0.47 -17.79
N ALA A 91 -3.93 -0.49 -17.58
CA ALA A 91 -5.37 -0.21 -17.48
C ALA A 91 -5.69 0.66 -16.26
N PHE A 92 -5.02 0.43 -15.13
CA PHE A 92 -5.17 1.25 -13.94
C PHE A 92 -4.69 2.69 -14.19
N LYS A 93 -3.51 2.85 -14.80
CA LYS A 93 -2.94 4.15 -15.12
C LYS A 93 -3.80 4.92 -16.13
N GLU A 94 -4.36 4.23 -17.11
CA GLU A 94 -5.27 4.84 -18.08
C GLU A 94 -6.55 5.36 -17.40
N LYS A 95 -7.15 4.55 -16.52
CA LYS A 95 -8.40 4.86 -15.83
C LYS A 95 -8.25 5.98 -14.80
N TYR A 96 -7.24 5.89 -13.94
CA TYR A 96 -7.10 6.77 -12.77
C TYR A 96 -6.07 7.87 -12.94
N LYS A 97 -5.29 7.85 -14.04
CA LYS A 97 -4.15 8.76 -14.27
C LYS A 97 -3.13 8.75 -13.12
N ILE A 98 -3.09 7.65 -12.38
CA ILE A 98 -2.21 7.41 -11.24
C ILE A 98 -1.45 6.11 -11.49
N ASP A 99 -0.17 6.08 -11.13
CA ASP A 99 0.62 4.86 -11.22
C ASP A 99 0.19 3.87 -10.13
N ARG A 100 -0.25 2.66 -10.52
CA ARG A 100 -0.70 1.63 -9.57
C ARG A 100 0.38 1.24 -8.57
N SER A 101 1.66 1.46 -8.89
CA SER A 101 2.79 1.14 -8.00
C SER A 101 2.83 1.94 -6.71
N ILE A 102 1.96 2.95 -6.52
CA ILE A 102 1.74 3.61 -5.22
C ILE A 102 0.87 2.76 -4.27
N PHE A 103 0.00 1.90 -4.81
CA PHE A 103 -0.89 1.00 -4.07
C PHE A 103 -0.34 -0.41 -4.16
N VAL A 104 0.45 -0.77 -3.18
CA VAL A 104 1.34 -1.89 -3.35
C VAL A 104 0.82 -3.23 -2.84
N TYR A 105 0.82 -4.21 -3.74
CA TYR A 105 0.26 -5.54 -3.53
C TYR A 105 1.29 -6.53 -2.97
N SER A 106 0.89 -7.26 -1.93
CA SER A 106 1.40 -8.60 -1.65
C SER A 106 0.50 -9.57 -2.44
N LYS A 107 1.04 -10.25 -3.44
CA LYS A 107 0.51 -11.58 -3.78
C LYS A 107 1.18 -12.59 -2.87
#